data_AF-A0A6M0C518-F1
#
_entry.id   AF-A0A6M0C518-F1
#
_cell.length_a   1.000
_cell.length_b   1.000
_cell.length_c   1.000
_cell.angle_alpha   90.00
_cell.angle_beta   90.00
_cell.angle_gamma   90.00
#
_symmetry.space_group_name_H-M   'P 1'
#
loop_
_entity.id
_entity.type
_entity.pdbx_description
1 polymer ?
#
loop_
_entity_poly.entity_id
_entity_poly.type
_entity_poly.pdbx_seq_one_letter_code
_entity_poly.pdbx_strand_id
1 'polypeptide(L)'
;KDTVTDLAVVKIDAGGENLPVAALGNSDKVRVGDWAIAVGNPLGFNNTVTLGIISTLKRPSSAVGIPDKRLDFIQTDAAINPGNSGGPLLNDRGEVIGINTAIRPDAMGIGFAIPINKAKEIEDILANGGKVPHPFVGIQMVTLTPEIARGNNSDPNTTLMLPEVKGVLVTRVLANTPAERGGIRRGDVIVAIDSQEIISAEQLQRKVEESGVNNKLEFKAIRNGKKIQFSIVTGEMKPQ
;
A
#
# COMPACT_ATOMS: atom_id res chain seq x y z
N LYS A 1 -10.69 5.51 12.85
CA LYS A 1 -10.40 4.49 11.82
C LYS A 1 -9.74 5.16 10.63
N ASP A 2 -8.85 4.45 9.96
CA ASP A 2 -8.23 4.81 8.69
C ASP A 2 -8.61 3.78 7.62
N THR A 3 -9.41 4.21 6.65
CA THR A 3 -9.93 3.34 5.59
C THR A 3 -8.87 3.02 4.54
N VAL A 4 -7.85 3.87 4.38
CA VAL A 4 -6.78 3.67 3.41
C VAL A 4 -5.91 2.51 3.87
N THR A 5 -5.37 2.54 5.09
CA THR A 5 -4.54 1.43 5.58
C THR A 5 -5.33 0.25 6.15
N ASP A 6 -6.66 0.32 6.19
CA ASP A 6 -7.54 -0.70 6.79
C ASP A 6 -7.31 -0.92 8.30
N LEU A 7 -7.03 0.16 9.03
CA LEU A 7 -6.74 0.10 10.46
C LEU A 7 -7.75 0.89 11.29
N ALA A 8 -8.09 0.37 12.46
CA ALA A 8 -8.97 1.04 13.41
C ALA A 8 -8.49 0.81 14.83
N VAL A 9 -8.70 1.81 15.68
CA VAL A 9 -8.49 1.72 17.13
C VAL A 9 -9.87 1.72 17.77
N VAL A 10 -10.05 0.85 18.76
CA VAL A 10 -11.25 0.77 19.59
C VAL A 10 -10.83 0.90 21.05
N LYS A 11 -11.70 1.52 21.86
CA LYS A 11 -11.51 1.62 23.30
C LYS A 11 -12.42 0.63 24.00
N ILE A 12 -11.85 -0.21 24.86
CA ILE A 12 -12.59 -1.11 25.74
C ILE A 12 -12.74 -0.42 27.10
N ASP A 13 -13.94 -0.38 27.63
CA ASP A 13 -14.17 -0.04 29.04
C ASP A 13 -14.03 -1.31 29.88
N ALA A 14 -12.88 -1.44 30.55
CA ALA A 14 -12.54 -2.61 31.34
C ALA A 14 -13.09 -2.55 32.78
N GLY A 15 -13.84 -1.50 33.16
CA GLY A 15 -14.40 -1.39 34.52
C GLY A 15 -13.35 -1.39 35.65
N GLY A 16 -12.09 -1.04 35.34
CA GLY A 16 -10.97 -1.08 36.29
C GLY A 16 -10.16 -2.39 36.29
N GLU A 17 -10.50 -3.36 35.44
CA GLU A 17 -9.71 -4.58 35.26
C GLU A 17 -8.46 -4.34 34.41
N ASN A 18 -7.37 -5.01 34.78
CA ASN A 18 -6.17 -5.08 33.94
C ASN A 18 -6.33 -6.21 32.93
N LEU A 19 -6.66 -5.86 31.69
CA LEU A 19 -6.75 -6.84 30.60
C LEU A 19 -5.34 -7.29 30.17
N PRO A 20 -5.16 -8.57 29.81
CA PRO A 20 -3.90 -9.02 29.22
C PRO A 20 -3.66 -8.33 27.86
N VAL A 21 -2.43 -7.87 27.64
CA VAL A 21 -2.03 -7.17 26.40
C VAL A 21 -1.01 -8.02 25.67
N ALA A 22 -1.22 -8.24 24.37
CA ALA A 22 -0.26 -8.92 23.51
C ALA A 22 0.97 -8.03 23.29
N ALA A 23 2.17 -8.61 23.43
CA ALA A 23 3.41 -7.89 23.16
C ALA A 23 3.52 -7.58 21.67
N LEU A 24 3.82 -6.33 21.31
CA LEU A 24 4.00 -5.94 19.91
C LEU A 24 5.47 -6.09 19.49
N GLY A 25 5.73 -6.97 18.53
CA GLY A 25 7.05 -7.22 17.96
C GLY A 25 7.53 -6.12 17.02
N ASN A 26 8.48 -6.44 16.14
CA ASN A 26 8.99 -5.50 15.15
C ASN A 26 8.95 -6.14 13.75
N SER A 27 8.05 -5.65 12.89
CA SER A 27 7.86 -6.20 11.54
C SER A 27 9.06 -6.00 10.62
N ASP A 28 9.95 -5.05 10.90
CA ASP A 28 11.16 -4.81 10.09
C ASP A 28 12.25 -5.86 10.33
N LYS A 29 12.14 -6.63 11.42
CA LYS A 29 13.06 -7.73 11.75
C LYS A 29 12.58 -9.08 11.24
N VAL A 30 11.34 -9.16 10.73
CA VAL A 30 10.77 -10.39 10.19
C VAL A 30 11.48 -10.76 8.91
N ARG A 31 11.67 -12.06 8.67
CA ARG A 31 12.29 -12.61 7.47
C ARG A 31 11.36 -13.65 6.84
N VAL A 32 11.53 -13.83 5.54
CA VAL A 32 10.90 -14.95 4.82
C VAL A 32 11.38 -16.26 5.44
N GLY A 33 10.45 -17.16 5.73
CA GLY A 33 10.69 -18.43 6.41
C GLY A 33 10.53 -18.38 7.94
N ASP A 34 10.42 -17.21 8.56
CA ASP A 34 10.06 -17.13 9.99
C ASP A 34 8.65 -17.70 10.21
N TRP A 35 8.39 -18.22 11.41
CA TRP A 35 7.06 -18.73 11.77
C TRP A 35 6.00 -17.63 11.77
N ALA A 36 4.81 -17.99 11.31
CA ALA A 36 3.64 -17.12 11.27
C ALA A 36 2.45 -17.83 11.90
N ILE A 37 2.00 -17.35 13.06
CA ILE A 37 0.87 -17.92 13.80
C ILE A 37 -0.29 -16.95 13.70
N ALA A 38 -1.33 -17.30 12.95
CA ALA A 38 -2.52 -16.46 12.82
C ALA A 38 -3.55 -16.88 13.87
N VAL A 39 -4.11 -15.90 14.58
CA VAL A 39 -5.16 -16.10 15.57
C VAL A 39 -6.40 -15.30 15.16
N GLY A 40 -7.57 -15.90 15.29
CA GLY A 40 -8.83 -15.25 14.95
C GLY A 40 -10.07 -16.02 15.38
N ASN A 41 -11.23 -15.60 14.88
CA ASN A 41 -12.51 -16.25 15.13
C ASN A 41 -13.25 -16.51 13.80
N PRO A 42 -12.74 -17.42 12.97
CA PRO A 42 -13.38 -17.76 11.71
C PRO A 42 -14.73 -18.42 11.96
N LEU A 43 -15.77 -17.95 11.27
CA LEU A 43 -17.14 -18.49 11.31
C LEU A 43 -17.81 -18.51 12.71
N GLY A 44 -17.27 -17.77 13.70
CA GLY A 44 -17.80 -17.76 15.07
C GLY A 44 -17.41 -18.97 15.92
N PHE A 45 -16.51 -19.83 15.43
CA PHE A 45 -15.89 -20.87 16.23
C PHE A 45 -14.78 -20.22 17.09
N ASN A 46 -15.09 -19.98 18.37
CA ASN A 46 -14.20 -19.33 19.34
C ASN A 46 -12.72 -19.73 19.18
N ASN A 47 -11.86 -18.72 18.93
CA ASN A 47 -10.40 -18.78 19.02
C ASN A 47 -9.72 -19.88 18.19
N THR A 48 -9.66 -19.70 16.86
CA THR A 48 -8.88 -20.56 15.96
C THR A 48 -7.45 -20.07 15.84
N VAL A 49 -6.51 -21.02 15.88
CA VAL A 49 -5.09 -20.78 15.63
C VAL A 49 -4.67 -21.58 14.40
N THR A 50 -3.96 -20.92 13.47
CA THR A 50 -3.36 -21.56 12.31
C THR A 50 -1.87 -21.23 12.26
N LEU A 51 -1.06 -22.20 11.80
CA LEU A 51 0.38 -22.07 11.71
C LEU A 51 0.80 -22.13 10.24
N GLY A 52 1.74 -21.27 9.89
CA GLY A 52 2.47 -21.27 8.63
C GLY A 52 3.79 -20.55 8.80
N ILE A 53 4.31 -20.03 7.70
CA ILE A 53 5.53 -19.22 7.63
C ILE A 53 5.25 -17.89 6.94
N ILE A 54 6.22 -16.99 7.07
CA ILE A 54 6.28 -15.77 6.26
C ILE A 54 6.73 -16.16 4.85
N SER A 55 5.85 -16.07 3.87
CA SER A 55 6.14 -16.45 2.48
C SER A 55 6.83 -15.33 1.71
N THR A 56 6.47 -14.08 1.97
CA THR A 56 7.03 -12.90 1.29
C THR A 56 6.83 -11.66 2.15
N LEU A 57 7.76 -10.73 2.08
CA LEU A 57 7.66 -9.41 2.70
C LEU A 57 7.43 -8.35 1.64
N LYS A 58 6.83 -7.22 2.06
CA LYS A 58 6.64 -6.05 1.22
C LYS A 58 5.88 -6.33 -0.07
N ARG A 59 4.79 -7.12 0.04
CA ARG A 59 3.91 -7.37 -1.10
C ARG A 59 3.02 -6.13 -1.32
N PRO A 60 3.17 -5.39 -2.43
CA PRO A 60 2.42 -4.16 -2.62
C PRO A 60 0.94 -4.47 -2.85
N SER A 61 0.06 -3.62 -2.32
CA SER A 61 -1.40 -3.77 -2.43
C SER A 61 -1.90 -3.87 -3.88
N SER A 62 -1.21 -3.22 -4.82
CA SER A 62 -1.46 -3.32 -6.27
C SER A 62 -1.28 -4.75 -6.81
N ALA A 63 -0.25 -5.47 -6.38
CA ALA A 63 0.05 -6.82 -6.85
C ALA A 63 -0.92 -7.88 -6.31
N VAL A 64 -1.73 -7.53 -5.32
CA VAL A 64 -2.70 -8.43 -4.69
C VAL A 64 -4.14 -8.09 -5.02
N GLY A 65 -4.37 -7.10 -5.90
CA GLY A 65 -5.69 -6.74 -6.41
C GLY A 65 -6.46 -5.74 -5.54
N ILE A 66 -5.80 -5.10 -4.57
CA ILE A 66 -6.39 -4.07 -3.68
C ILE A 66 -5.56 -2.78 -3.71
N PRO A 67 -5.36 -2.16 -4.89
CA PRO A 67 -4.45 -1.01 -5.04
C PRO A 67 -4.78 0.16 -4.11
N ASP A 68 -6.05 0.31 -3.70
CA ASP A 68 -6.52 1.41 -2.86
C ASP A 68 -5.96 1.38 -1.43
N LYS A 69 -5.44 0.25 -0.95
CA LYS A 69 -4.90 0.14 0.42
C LYS A 69 -3.52 0.78 0.62
N ARG A 70 -2.77 1.03 -0.45
CA ARG A 70 -1.51 1.81 -0.44
C ARG A 70 -0.53 1.41 0.67
N LEU A 71 -0.38 0.11 0.90
CA LEU A 71 0.56 -0.41 1.88
C LEU A 71 1.18 -1.72 1.41
N ASP A 72 2.33 -2.01 1.98
CA ASP A 72 3.13 -3.20 1.75
C ASP A 72 2.73 -4.28 2.77
N PHE A 73 2.16 -5.40 2.31
CA PHE A 73 1.70 -6.48 3.18
C PHE A 73 2.81 -7.49 3.50
N ILE A 74 2.67 -8.13 4.66
CA ILE A 74 3.31 -9.42 4.97
C ILE A 74 2.46 -10.50 4.31
N GLN A 75 3.09 -11.39 3.53
CA GLN A 75 2.43 -12.58 2.99
C GLN A 75 2.79 -13.81 3.83
N THR A 76 1.80 -14.65 4.12
CA THR A 76 1.97 -15.91 4.85
C THR A 76 1.22 -17.05 4.15
N ASP A 77 1.55 -18.30 4.44
CA ASP A 77 0.75 -19.47 4.06
C ASP A 77 -0.10 -20.01 5.23
N ALA A 78 -0.01 -19.38 6.41
CA ALA A 78 -0.92 -19.65 7.51
C ALA A 78 -2.37 -19.43 7.02
N ALA A 79 -3.25 -20.37 7.33
CA ALA A 79 -4.62 -20.32 6.86
C ALA A 79 -5.35 -19.11 7.45
N ILE A 80 -5.59 -18.10 6.61
CA ILE A 80 -6.40 -16.93 6.93
C ILE A 80 -7.74 -17.08 6.19
N ASN A 81 -8.84 -16.96 6.93
CA ASN A 81 -10.20 -17.06 6.41
C ASN A 81 -11.03 -15.89 6.96
N PRO A 82 -12.21 -15.59 6.40
CA PRO A 82 -13.15 -14.65 6.99
C PRO A 82 -13.36 -14.93 8.49
N GLY A 83 -13.17 -13.90 9.31
CA GLY A 83 -13.17 -13.97 10.78
C GLY A 83 -11.79 -14.00 11.44
N ASN A 84 -10.70 -14.17 10.67
CA ASN A 84 -9.34 -13.89 11.16
C ASN A 84 -8.97 -12.40 11.02
N SER A 85 -9.67 -11.65 10.16
CA SER A 85 -9.42 -10.23 9.92
C SER A 85 -9.48 -9.41 11.23
N GLY A 86 -8.47 -8.58 11.45
CA GLY A 86 -8.30 -7.81 12.68
C GLY A 86 -7.61 -8.58 13.82
N GLY A 87 -7.53 -9.91 13.73
CA GLY A 87 -6.75 -10.74 14.65
C GLY A 87 -5.23 -10.62 14.41
N PRO A 88 -4.40 -11.03 15.38
CA PRO A 88 -2.95 -10.89 15.26
C PRO A 88 -2.32 -12.00 14.39
N LEU A 89 -1.24 -11.62 13.72
CA LEU A 89 -0.22 -12.54 13.20
C LEU A 89 0.98 -12.48 14.16
N LEU A 90 1.33 -13.62 14.76
CA LEU A 90 2.37 -13.72 15.78
C LEU A 90 3.63 -14.40 15.25
N ASN A 91 4.78 -14.05 15.82
CA ASN A 91 6.02 -14.82 15.66
C ASN A 91 6.10 -15.99 16.67
N ASP A 92 7.20 -16.75 16.61
CA ASP A 92 7.51 -17.88 17.49
C ASP A 92 7.62 -17.54 18.99
N ARG A 93 7.75 -16.25 19.33
CA ARG A 93 7.77 -15.73 20.70
C ARG A 93 6.40 -15.24 21.17
N GLY A 94 5.37 -15.35 20.34
CA GLY A 94 4.03 -14.84 20.63
C GLY A 94 3.91 -13.31 20.53
N GLU A 95 4.89 -12.62 19.96
CA GLU A 95 4.81 -11.18 19.71
C GLU A 95 4.03 -10.92 18.42
N VAL A 96 3.17 -9.91 18.42
CA VAL A 96 2.41 -9.48 17.23
C VAL A 96 3.36 -8.87 16.21
N ILE A 97 3.45 -9.47 15.02
CA ILE A 97 4.24 -8.98 13.89
C ILE A 97 3.38 -8.42 12.75
N GLY A 98 2.08 -8.69 12.77
CA GLY A 98 1.11 -8.08 11.86
C GLY A 98 -0.33 -8.23 12.33
N ILE A 99 -1.24 -7.58 11.61
CA ILE A 99 -2.68 -7.66 11.79
C ILE A 99 -3.26 -8.35 10.55
N ASN A 100 -3.89 -9.50 10.73
CA ASN A 100 -4.46 -10.28 9.64
C ASN A 100 -5.47 -9.41 8.88
N THR A 101 -5.32 -9.36 7.56
CA THR A 101 -6.27 -8.70 6.66
C THR A 101 -6.74 -9.72 5.64
N ALA A 102 -8.01 -9.64 5.23
CA ALA A 102 -8.62 -10.68 4.41
C ALA A 102 -7.95 -10.79 3.02
N ILE A 103 -8.04 -12.01 2.49
CA ILE A 103 -7.39 -12.44 1.25
C ILE A 103 -8.39 -12.46 0.11
N ARG A 104 -7.87 -12.29 -1.11
CA ARG A 104 -8.34 -12.92 -2.35
C ARG A 104 -8.99 -14.31 -2.14
N PRO A 105 -10.33 -14.44 -2.26
CA PRO A 105 -11.04 -15.71 -2.04
C PRO A 105 -10.62 -16.85 -2.98
N ASP A 106 -9.95 -16.52 -4.08
CA ASP A 106 -9.53 -17.39 -5.17
C ASP A 106 -8.18 -18.09 -4.94
N ALA A 107 -7.41 -17.71 -3.91
CA ALA A 107 -6.06 -18.24 -3.68
C ALA A 107 -5.92 -18.95 -2.33
N MET A 108 -5.91 -20.29 -2.35
CA MET A 108 -5.60 -21.09 -1.16
C MET A 108 -4.13 -20.91 -0.74
N GLY A 109 -3.87 -20.81 0.56
CA GLY A 109 -2.52 -20.72 1.11
C GLY A 109 -1.81 -19.39 0.88
N ILE A 110 -2.54 -18.31 0.59
CA ILE A 110 -1.98 -16.96 0.47
C ILE A 110 -2.67 -16.05 1.48
N GLY A 111 -2.08 -15.83 2.64
CA GLY A 111 -2.49 -14.87 3.68
C GLY A 111 -1.84 -13.52 3.53
N PHE A 112 -2.55 -12.45 3.92
CA PHE A 112 -1.97 -11.11 4.04
C PHE A 112 -2.17 -10.55 5.45
N ALA A 113 -1.16 -9.84 5.93
CA ALA A 113 -1.24 -9.10 7.18
C ALA A 113 -0.61 -7.71 7.02
N ILE A 114 -1.23 -6.71 7.64
CA ILE A 114 -0.68 -5.37 7.77
C ILE A 114 0.48 -5.44 8.76
N PRO A 115 1.70 -4.96 8.43
CA PRO A 115 2.84 -4.99 9.33
C PRO A 115 2.56 -4.27 10.65
N ILE A 116 2.99 -4.83 11.78
CA ILE A 116 2.69 -4.23 13.10
C ILE A 116 3.31 -2.82 13.25
N ASN A 117 4.47 -2.55 12.65
CA ASN A 117 5.07 -1.22 12.71
C ASN A 117 4.20 -0.16 12.03
N LYS A 118 3.39 -0.54 11.03
CA LYS A 118 2.43 0.39 10.42
C LYS A 118 1.31 0.76 11.39
N ALA A 119 0.83 -0.21 12.17
CA ALA A 119 -0.14 0.07 13.22
C ALA A 119 0.45 0.97 14.31
N LYS A 120 1.68 0.69 14.76
CA LYS A 120 2.40 1.53 15.73
C LYS A 120 2.58 2.98 15.27
N GLU A 121 2.87 3.19 13.99
CA GLU A 121 3.06 4.52 13.41
C GLU A 121 1.80 5.41 13.54
N ILE A 122 0.61 4.80 13.41
CA ILE A 122 -0.65 5.54 13.34
C ILE A 122 -1.54 5.39 14.58
N GLU A 123 -1.14 4.55 15.54
CA GLU A 123 -1.90 4.23 16.75
C GLU A 123 -2.26 5.50 17.54
N ASP A 124 -1.27 6.32 17.86
CA ASP A 124 -1.48 7.56 18.63
C ASP A 124 -2.40 8.55 17.91
N ILE A 125 -2.28 8.65 16.58
CA ILE A 125 -3.14 9.52 15.77
C ILE A 125 -4.58 9.05 15.89
N LEU A 126 -4.82 7.75 15.69
CA LEU A 126 -6.16 7.17 15.72
C LEU A 126 -6.76 7.16 17.13
N ALA A 127 -5.96 6.87 18.16
CA ALA A 127 -6.38 6.85 19.56
C ALA A 127 -6.83 8.24 20.05
N ASN A 128 -6.19 9.30 19.56
CA ASN A 128 -6.56 10.68 19.84
C ASN A 128 -7.69 11.21 18.94
N GLY A 129 -8.32 10.36 18.11
CA GLY A 129 -9.38 10.76 17.19
C GLY A 129 -8.90 11.58 15.98
N GLY A 130 -7.60 11.62 15.74
CA GLY A 130 -6.98 12.27 14.59
C GLY A 130 -7.23 11.53 13.28
N LYS A 131 -6.93 12.20 12.17
CA LYS A 131 -6.95 11.62 10.82
C LYS A 131 -5.52 11.30 10.38
N VAL A 132 -5.31 10.08 9.92
CA VAL A 132 -4.02 9.67 9.35
C VAL A 132 -3.84 10.39 8.01
N PRO A 133 -2.76 11.15 7.83
CA PRO A 133 -2.53 11.88 6.59
C PRO A 133 -2.18 10.92 5.46
N HIS A 134 -2.87 11.08 4.33
CA HIS A 134 -2.62 10.31 3.11
C HIS A 134 -2.29 11.24 1.95
N PRO A 135 -1.00 11.56 1.72
CA PRO A 135 -0.58 12.41 0.61
C PRO A 135 -1.00 11.84 -0.74
N PHE A 136 -1.39 12.75 -1.65
CA PHE A 136 -2.01 12.35 -2.89
C PHE A 136 -1.86 13.40 -4.00
N VAL A 137 -1.61 12.92 -5.22
CA VAL A 137 -1.56 13.78 -6.42
C VAL A 137 -2.74 13.60 -7.36
N GLY A 138 -3.37 12.43 -7.43
CA GLY A 138 -4.56 12.22 -8.28
C GLY A 138 -4.32 11.66 -9.66
N ILE A 139 -3.42 10.68 -9.78
CA ILE A 139 -3.18 9.93 -11.01
C ILE A 139 -3.48 8.44 -10.81
N GLN A 140 -3.98 7.79 -11.87
CA GLN A 140 -3.85 6.35 -12.05
C GLN A 140 -2.65 6.09 -12.93
N MET A 141 -1.92 5.04 -12.62
CA MET A 141 -0.59 4.82 -13.17
C MET A 141 -0.25 3.35 -13.30
N VAL A 142 0.64 3.04 -14.25
CA VAL A 142 1.23 1.72 -14.44
C VAL A 142 2.73 1.85 -14.64
N THR A 143 3.49 0.86 -14.17
CA THR A 143 4.93 0.79 -14.45
C THR A 143 5.15 0.60 -15.95
N LEU A 144 6.00 1.42 -16.54
CA LEU A 144 6.42 1.32 -17.93
C LEU A 144 7.84 0.77 -17.99
N THR A 145 8.01 -0.32 -18.74
CA THR A 145 9.32 -0.83 -19.13
C THR A 145 9.55 -0.64 -20.63
N PRO A 146 10.80 -0.67 -21.11
CA PRO A 146 11.09 -0.63 -22.54
C PRO A 146 10.35 -1.71 -23.34
N GLU A 147 10.16 -2.90 -22.77
CA GLU A 147 9.43 -4.01 -23.39
C GLU A 147 7.94 -3.69 -23.55
N ILE A 148 7.30 -3.13 -22.51
CA ILE A 148 5.90 -2.68 -22.58
C ILE A 148 5.75 -1.55 -23.61
N ALA A 149 6.69 -0.60 -23.62
CA ALA A 149 6.70 0.49 -24.58
C ALA A 149 6.82 -0.03 -26.03
N ARG A 150 7.77 -0.93 -26.31
CA ARG A 150 7.91 -1.58 -27.62
C ARG A 150 6.66 -2.33 -28.05
N GLY A 151 6.08 -3.12 -27.13
CA GLY A 151 4.84 -3.84 -27.38
C GLY A 151 3.70 -2.92 -27.80
N ASN A 152 3.48 -1.83 -27.05
CA ASN A 152 2.51 -0.79 -27.40
C ASN A 152 2.82 -0.13 -28.75
N ASN A 153 4.08 0.27 -28.97
CA ASN A 153 4.48 1.00 -30.18
C ASN A 153 4.46 0.15 -31.46
N SER A 154 4.49 -1.18 -31.32
CA SER A 154 4.40 -2.11 -32.45
C SER A 154 2.97 -2.34 -32.92
N ASP A 155 1.95 -1.96 -32.12
CA ASP A 155 0.55 -2.05 -32.53
C ASP A 155 0.22 -0.92 -33.52
N PRO A 156 -0.13 -1.23 -34.79
CA PRO A 156 -0.46 -0.21 -35.78
C PRO A 156 -1.71 0.62 -35.43
N ASN A 157 -2.52 0.17 -34.46
CA ASN A 157 -3.70 0.87 -33.98
C ASN A 157 -3.45 1.70 -32.72
N THR A 158 -2.22 1.72 -32.20
CA THR A 158 -1.93 2.52 -31.01
C THR A 158 -2.12 4.01 -31.29
N THR A 159 -2.75 4.69 -30.33
CA THR A 159 -2.98 6.15 -30.41
C THR A 159 -1.96 6.94 -29.59
N LEU A 160 -1.07 6.24 -28.88
CA LEU A 160 -0.12 6.83 -27.96
C LEU A 160 1.26 6.19 -28.17
N MET A 161 2.21 6.96 -28.68
CA MET A 161 3.60 6.54 -28.75
C MET A 161 4.26 6.70 -27.38
N LEU A 162 4.85 5.62 -26.87
CA LEU A 162 5.50 5.58 -25.57
C LEU A 162 7.03 5.64 -25.72
N PRO A 163 7.75 6.40 -24.88
CA PRO A 163 9.20 6.33 -24.84
C PRO A 163 9.69 4.96 -24.32
N GLU A 164 10.71 4.40 -24.96
CA GLU A 164 11.35 3.14 -24.55
C GLU A 164 12.29 3.35 -23.36
N VAL A 165 11.74 3.81 -22.23
CA VAL A 165 12.46 4.06 -20.98
C VAL A 165 11.81 3.29 -19.83
N LYS A 166 12.51 3.23 -18.69
CA LYS A 166 11.90 2.85 -17.41
C LYS A 166 11.21 4.08 -16.83
N GLY A 167 9.99 3.91 -16.33
CA GLY A 167 9.22 5.01 -15.77
C GLY A 167 7.83 4.59 -15.35
N VAL A 168 6.95 5.58 -15.21
CA VAL A 168 5.56 5.39 -14.80
C VAL A 168 4.63 6.09 -15.76
N LEU A 169 3.82 5.32 -16.48
CA LEU A 169 2.84 5.82 -17.42
C LEU A 169 1.57 6.27 -16.68
N VAL A 170 1.17 7.52 -16.86
CA VAL A 170 -0.09 8.07 -16.37
C VAL A 170 -1.24 7.59 -17.27
N THR A 171 -2.08 6.71 -16.75
CA THR A 171 -3.23 6.15 -17.49
C THR A 171 -4.49 7.00 -17.33
N ARG A 172 -4.61 7.71 -16.21
CA ARG A 172 -5.71 8.66 -15.95
C ARG A 172 -5.27 9.75 -14.99
N VAL A 173 -5.82 10.94 -15.15
CA VAL A 173 -5.75 12.01 -14.16
C VAL A 173 -7.17 12.22 -13.63
N LEU A 174 -7.30 12.26 -12.30
CA LEU A 174 -8.60 12.42 -11.66
C LEU A 174 -8.97 13.91 -11.61
N ALA A 175 -10.26 14.21 -11.79
CA ALA A 175 -10.75 15.58 -11.77
C ALA A 175 -10.62 16.23 -10.38
N ASN A 176 -10.41 17.53 -10.35
CA ASN A 176 -10.25 18.36 -9.15
C ASN A 176 -9.06 17.95 -8.26
N THR A 177 -8.03 17.33 -8.84
CA THR A 177 -6.85 16.87 -8.09
C THR A 177 -5.61 17.75 -8.31
N PRO A 178 -4.58 17.65 -7.43
CA PRO A 178 -3.33 18.36 -7.65
C PRO A 178 -2.65 18.09 -9.00
N ALA A 179 -2.68 16.86 -9.49
CA ALA A 179 -2.10 16.48 -10.77
C ALA A 179 -2.79 17.18 -11.94
N GLU A 180 -4.13 17.26 -11.90
CA GLU A 180 -4.90 18.01 -12.90
C GLU A 180 -4.54 19.50 -12.87
N ARG A 181 -4.56 20.12 -11.69
CA ARG A 181 -4.21 21.55 -11.52
C ARG A 181 -2.77 21.85 -11.94
N GLY A 182 -1.85 20.91 -11.69
CA GLY A 182 -0.45 21.03 -12.06
C GLY A 182 -0.13 20.62 -13.50
N GLY A 183 -1.14 20.26 -14.29
CA GLY A 183 -1.00 20.06 -15.74
C GLY A 183 -0.43 18.70 -16.15
N ILE A 184 -0.39 17.71 -15.26
CA ILE A 184 -0.15 16.31 -15.63
C ILE A 184 -1.31 15.83 -16.49
N ARG A 185 -1.03 15.00 -17.49
CA ARG A 185 -2.02 14.47 -18.43
C ARG A 185 -1.86 12.97 -18.61
N ARG A 186 -2.94 12.32 -19.04
CA ARG A 186 -2.89 10.94 -19.54
C ARG A 186 -1.87 10.85 -20.68
N GLY A 187 -1.04 9.82 -20.63
CA GLY A 187 0.05 9.59 -21.59
C GLY A 187 1.40 10.18 -21.19
N ASP A 188 1.46 10.96 -20.10
CA ASP A 188 2.75 11.35 -19.53
C ASP A 188 3.48 10.12 -18.99
N VAL A 189 4.78 10.05 -19.23
CA VAL A 189 5.66 9.06 -18.59
C VAL A 189 6.52 9.78 -17.56
N ILE A 190 6.21 9.62 -16.27
CA ILE A 190 7.02 10.14 -15.18
C ILE A 190 8.31 9.32 -15.10
N VAL A 191 9.45 10.01 -15.07
CA VAL A 191 10.79 9.40 -15.01
C VAL A 191 11.57 9.80 -13.76
N ALA A 192 11.17 10.88 -13.10
CA ALA A 192 11.77 11.28 -11.82
C ALA A 192 10.82 12.16 -11.00
N ILE A 193 11.02 12.16 -9.69
CA ILE A 193 10.44 13.12 -8.75
C ILE A 193 11.58 13.71 -7.93
N ASP A 194 11.66 15.04 -7.93
CA ASP A 194 12.78 15.82 -7.43
C ASP A 194 14.10 15.39 -8.10
N SER A 195 15.04 14.86 -7.31
CA SER A 195 16.32 14.30 -7.75
C SER A 195 16.32 12.77 -7.84
N GLN A 196 15.21 12.11 -7.50
CA GLN A 196 15.11 10.65 -7.48
C GLN A 196 14.52 10.12 -8.79
N GLU A 197 15.25 9.21 -9.44
CA GLU A 197 14.73 8.46 -10.59
C GLU A 197 13.59 7.54 -10.14
N ILE A 198 12.51 7.51 -10.93
CA ILE A 198 11.33 6.70 -10.65
C ILE A 198 11.17 5.69 -11.77
N ILE A 199 11.34 4.41 -11.44
CA ILE A 199 11.29 3.30 -12.41
C ILE A 199 10.07 2.39 -12.23
N SER A 200 9.26 2.60 -11.19
CA SER A 200 8.04 1.82 -10.95
C SER A 200 6.94 2.64 -10.27
N ALA A 201 5.69 2.20 -10.44
CA ALA A 201 4.52 2.82 -9.83
C ALA A 201 4.59 2.77 -8.30
N GLU A 202 5.14 1.71 -7.73
CA GLU A 202 5.34 1.54 -6.28
C GLU A 202 6.34 2.56 -5.73
N GLN A 203 7.42 2.84 -6.48
CA GLN A 203 8.37 3.89 -6.09
C GLN A 203 7.72 5.27 -6.13
N LEU A 204 6.91 5.55 -7.16
CA LEU A 204 6.16 6.80 -7.25
C LEU A 204 5.21 6.95 -6.05
N GLN A 205 4.42 5.92 -5.78
CA GLN A 205 3.46 5.89 -4.68
C GLN A 205 4.15 6.17 -3.34
N ARG A 206 5.24 5.46 -3.05
CA ARG A 206 6.04 5.64 -1.83
C ARG A 206 6.62 7.05 -1.73
N LYS A 207 7.15 7.59 -2.82
CA LYS A 207 7.71 8.96 -2.86
C LYS A 207 6.65 10.02 -2.55
N VAL A 208 5.41 9.82 -3.03
CA VAL A 208 4.28 10.71 -2.71
C VAL A 208 3.89 10.57 -1.24
N GLU A 209 3.80 9.35 -0.70
CA GLU A 209 3.49 9.11 0.72
C GLU A 209 4.52 9.73 1.67
N GLU A 210 5.81 9.55 1.38
CA GLU A 210 6.92 10.12 2.15
C GLU A 210 6.95 11.65 2.10
N SER A 211 6.36 12.26 1.08
CA SER A 211 6.37 13.71 0.92
C SER A 211 5.49 14.44 1.92
N GLY A 212 4.50 13.80 2.53
CA GLY A 212 3.52 14.47 3.39
C GLY A 212 2.48 15.30 2.62
N VAL A 213 1.45 15.77 3.33
CA VAL A 213 0.34 16.55 2.75
C VAL A 213 0.75 18.02 2.62
N ASN A 214 0.30 18.69 1.55
CA ASN A 214 0.61 20.10 1.24
C ASN A 214 2.09 20.39 0.95
N ASN A 215 2.86 19.38 0.56
CA ASN A 215 4.25 19.53 0.19
C ASN A 215 4.44 19.55 -1.32
N LYS A 216 5.46 20.29 -1.76
CA LYS A 216 5.77 20.46 -3.17
C LYS A 216 6.68 19.33 -3.65
N LEU A 217 6.32 18.74 -4.79
CA LEU A 217 7.11 17.73 -5.50
C LEU A 217 7.35 18.18 -6.94
N GLU A 218 8.59 18.00 -7.41
CA GLU A 218 9.01 18.36 -8.77
C GLU A 218 9.03 17.11 -9.67
N PHE A 219 7.97 16.89 -10.44
CA PHE A 219 7.86 15.77 -11.36
C PHE A 219 8.58 16.06 -12.67
N LYS A 220 9.41 15.14 -13.14
CA LYS A 220 9.96 15.15 -14.50
C LYS A 220 9.30 14.05 -15.31
N ALA A 221 8.79 14.41 -16.48
CA ALA A 221 8.04 13.52 -17.35
C ALA A 221 8.49 13.63 -18.81
N ILE A 222 8.10 12.64 -19.61
CA ILE A 222 8.18 12.66 -21.06
C ILE A 222 6.75 12.72 -21.61
N ARG A 223 6.48 13.73 -22.44
CA ARG A 223 5.20 13.90 -23.16
C ARG A 223 5.52 14.19 -24.62
N ASN A 224 4.98 13.38 -25.53
CA ASN A 224 5.22 13.51 -26.98
C ASN A 224 6.72 13.61 -27.33
N GLY A 225 7.55 12.79 -26.68
CA GLY A 225 9.00 12.77 -26.87
C GLY A 225 9.79 13.92 -26.23
N LYS A 226 9.12 14.89 -25.59
CA LYS A 226 9.77 16.03 -24.94
C LYS A 226 9.80 15.85 -23.43
N LYS A 227 10.91 16.24 -22.79
CA LYS A 227 11.02 16.33 -21.33
C LYS A 227 10.23 17.55 -20.84
N ILE A 228 9.37 17.33 -19.86
CA ILE A 228 8.55 18.37 -19.21
C ILE A 228 8.72 18.24 -17.70
N GLN A 229 8.61 19.36 -17.00
CA GLN A 229 8.62 19.39 -15.54
C GLN A 229 7.29 19.94 -15.01
N PHE A 230 6.78 19.36 -13.92
CA PHE A 230 5.59 19.82 -13.21
C PHE A 230 5.92 20.02 -11.73
N SER A 231 5.46 21.14 -11.18
CA SER A 231 5.49 21.41 -9.76
C SER A 231 4.11 21.09 -9.18
N ILE A 232 4.00 19.98 -8.44
CA ILE A 232 2.73 19.53 -7.86
C ILE A 232 2.78 19.69 -6.34
N VAL A 233 1.77 20.32 -5.76
CA VAL A 233 1.58 20.36 -4.30
C VAL A 233 0.65 19.23 -3.91
N THR A 234 1.11 18.28 -3.10
CA THR A 234 0.31 17.14 -2.66
C THR A 234 -0.93 17.59 -1.89
N GLY A 235 -2.04 16.91 -2.12
CA GLY A 235 -3.27 17.07 -1.34
C GLY A 235 -3.45 15.91 -0.36
N GLU A 236 -4.52 16.00 0.43
CA GLU A 236 -4.99 14.90 1.27
C GLU A 236 -5.95 14.01 0.47
N MET A 237 -5.70 12.70 0.46
CA MET A 237 -6.63 11.74 -0.11
C MET A 237 -7.91 11.73 0.73
N LYS A 238 -9.03 12.05 0.10
CA LYS A 238 -10.35 11.85 0.69
C LYS A 238 -10.81 10.43 0.34
N PRO A 239 -11.27 9.63 1.30
CA PRO A 239 -11.94 8.36 1.00
C PRO A 239 -13.10 8.63 0.02
N GLN A 240 -13.26 7.75 -0.97
CA GLN A 240 -14.45 7.73 -1.82
C GLN A 240 -15.58 6.98 -1.10
#